data_AF-A0A941WM04-F1
#
_entry.id   AF-A0A941WM04-F1
#
_cell.length_a   1.000
_cell.length_b   1.000
_cell.length_c   1.000
_cell.angle_alpha   90.00
_cell.angle_beta   90.00
_cell.angle_gamma   90.00
#
_symmetry.space_group_name_H-M   'P 1'
#
loop_
_entity.id
_entity.type
_entity.pdbx_description
1 polymer ?
#
loop_
_entity_poly.entity_id
_entity_poly.type
_entity_poly.pdbx_seq_one_letter_code
_entity_poly.pdbx_strand_id
1 'polypeptide(L)' 'AKPAFSNEFKGKKLFMDGSFKSIAVVKPGKSVAGQDYVDGISGGTITSQGVDHMLFNSLSGYVKFLTSQNQ' A
#
# COMPACT_ATOMS: atom_id res chain seq x y z
N ALA A 1 -6.44 14.15 -13.02
CA ALA A 1 -5.95 13.24 -11.95
C ALA A 1 -5.92 13.99 -10.63
N LYS A 2 -5.93 13.31 -9.47
CA LYS A 2 -5.67 13.90 -8.15
C LYS A 2 -4.25 13.49 -7.69
N PRO A 3 -3.20 14.28 -7.98
CA PRO A 3 -1.82 13.86 -7.69
C PRO A 3 -1.53 13.70 -6.20
N ALA A 4 -2.26 14.40 -5.34
CA ALA A 4 -2.09 14.35 -3.88
C ALA A 4 -2.11 12.91 -3.35
N PHE A 5 -3.15 12.13 -3.67
CA PHE A 5 -3.29 10.75 -3.20
C PHE A 5 -2.18 9.83 -3.71
N SER A 6 -1.93 9.82 -5.02
CA SER A 6 -0.92 8.93 -5.61
C SER A 6 0.51 9.30 -5.19
N ASN A 7 0.77 10.56 -4.84
CA ASN A 7 2.09 11.00 -4.38
C ASN A 7 2.45 10.48 -2.99
N GLU A 8 1.47 10.16 -2.13
CA GLU A 8 1.74 9.63 -0.79
C GLU A 8 2.42 8.25 -0.81
N PHE A 9 2.27 7.50 -1.91
CA PHE A 9 2.88 6.20 -2.11
C PHE A 9 4.39 6.27 -2.41
N LYS A 10 4.91 7.44 -2.79
CA LYS A 10 6.32 7.60 -3.13
C LYS A 10 7.18 7.37 -1.89
N GLY A 11 8.20 6.52 -2.02
CA GLY A 11 9.12 6.17 -0.93
C GLY A 11 8.58 5.15 0.08
N LYS A 12 7.32 4.71 -0.07
CA LYS A 12 6.76 3.62 0.74
C LYS A 12 7.29 2.27 0.30
N LYS A 13 7.36 1.33 1.24
CA LYS A 13 7.89 -0.02 1.05
C LYS A 13 6.77 -1.04 1.02
N LEU A 14 6.87 -1.98 0.08
CA LEU A 14 5.96 -3.13 -0.04
C LEU A 14 6.33 -4.27 0.91
N PHE A 15 7.58 -4.30 1.37
CA PHE A 15 8.14 -5.35 2.22
C PHE A 15 8.66 -4.75 3.52
N MET A 16 8.35 -5.41 4.63
CA MET A 16 8.87 -5.11 5.96
C MET A 16 9.54 -6.36 6.51
N ASP A 17 10.80 -6.24 6.90
CA ASP A 17 11.60 -7.35 7.44
C ASP A 17 11.54 -8.62 6.56
N GLY A 18 11.65 -8.44 5.23
CA GLY A 18 11.61 -9.51 4.24
C GLY A 18 10.22 -10.09 3.94
N SER A 19 9.18 -9.68 4.68
CA SER A 19 7.80 -10.12 4.47
C SER A 19 7.03 -9.14 3.60
N PHE A 20 6.31 -9.64 2.59
CA PHE A 20 5.39 -8.81 1.81
C PHE A 20 4.23 -8.33 2.70
N LYS A 21 4.05 -7.01 2.78
CA LYS A 21 2.98 -6.36 3.55
C LYS A 21 2.08 -5.46 2.70
N SER A 22 2.47 -5.11 1.47
CA SER A 22 1.80 -4.05 0.68
C SER A 22 1.80 -2.70 1.42
N ILE A 23 1.06 -1.72 0.91
CA ILE A 23 0.85 -0.39 1.52
C ILE A 23 -0.62 -0.27 1.91
N ALA A 24 -0.88 0.00 3.19
CA ALA A 24 -2.25 0.15 3.69
C ALA A 24 -2.85 1.49 3.25
N VAL A 25 -4.17 1.51 3.03
CA VAL A 25 -4.92 2.75 2.76
C VAL A 25 -5.89 2.98 3.91
N VAL A 26 -5.54 3.89 4.83
CA VAL A 26 -6.25 4.05 6.10
C VAL A 26 -7.07 5.33 6.15
N LYS A 27 -7.97 5.46 7.12
CA LYS A 27 -8.66 6.75 7.31
C LYS A 27 -7.62 7.85 7.61
N PRO A 28 -7.84 9.09 7.11
CA PRO A 28 -6.92 10.19 7.36
C PRO A 28 -6.50 10.31 8.82
N GLY A 29 -5.19 10.40 9.07
CA GLY A 29 -4.61 10.54 10.41
C GLY A 29 -4.58 9.25 11.24
N LYS A 30 -4.78 8.08 10.62
CA LYS A 30 -4.53 6.77 11.23
C LYS A 30 -3.23 6.18 10.70
N SER A 31 -2.69 5.20 11.40
CA SER A 31 -1.46 4.48 11.03
C SER A 31 -1.62 2.99 11.27
N VAL A 32 -0.79 2.19 10.60
CA VAL A 32 -0.65 0.75 10.84
C VAL A 32 0.75 0.46 11.36
N ALA A 33 0.87 -0.29 12.46
CA ALA A 33 2.17 -0.67 13.00
C ALA A 33 2.83 -1.73 12.10
N GLY A 34 4.12 -1.56 11.78
CA GLY A 34 4.88 -2.54 11.00
C GLY A 34 4.48 -2.65 9.53
N GLN A 35 3.79 -1.64 8.99
CA GLN A 35 3.39 -1.54 7.59
C GLN A 35 3.36 -0.07 7.18
N ASP A 36 3.82 0.22 5.97
CA ASP A 36 3.67 1.57 5.41
C ASP A 36 2.21 1.82 5.04
N TYR A 37 1.77 3.07 5.20
CA TYR A 37 0.40 3.48 4.92
C TYR A 37 0.35 4.82 4.20
N VAL A 38 -0.80 5.08 3.59
CA VAL A 38 -1.22 6.36 3.04
C VAL A 38 -2.62 6.72 3.54
N ASP A 39 -2.97 8.00 3.47
CA ASP A 39 -4.30 8.46 3.81
C ASP A 39 -5.28 8.16 2.67
N GLY A 40 -6.39 7.53 3.04
CA GLY A 40 -7.54 7.30 2.17
C GLY A 40 -8.32 8.59 1.94
N ILE A 41 -9.28 8.53 1.01
CA ILE A 41 -10.07 9.69 0.63
C ILE A 41 -11.25 9.85 1.57
N SER A 42 -11.39 11.03 2.20
CA SER A 42 -12.56 11.36 3.01
C SER A 42 -13.86 11.26 2.19
N GLY A 43 -14.88 10.60 2.74
CA GLY A 43 -16.12 10.26 2.03
C GLY A 43 -15.99 9.10 1.02
N GLY A 44 -14.80 8.55 0.82
CA GLY A 44 -14.48 7.49 -0.15
C GLY A 44 -14.01 6.19 0.49
N THR A 45 -14.53 5.81 1.67
CA THR A 45 -14.05 4.65 2.43
C THR A 45 -14.04 3.36 1.62
N ILE A 46 -15.14 3.04 0.91
CA ILE A 46 -15.25 1.80 0.13
C ILE A 46 -14.24 1.79 -1.03
N THR A 47 -14.06 2.91 -1.71
CA THR A 47 -13.03 3.04 -2.76
C THR A 47 -11.62 2.93 -2.19
N SER A 48 -11.37 3.52 -1.02
CA SER A 48 -10.07 3.47 -0.35
C SER A 48 -9.71 2.04 0.07
N GLN A 49 -10.67 1.30 0.64
CA GLN A 49 -10.54 -0.14 0.92
C GLN A 49 -10.34 -0.96 -0.36
N GLY A 50 -11.01 -0.58 -1.46
CA GLY A 50 -10.81 -1.17 -2.77
C GLY A 50 -9.36 -1.02 -3.25
N VAL A 51 -8.74 0.14 -3.07
CA VAL A 51 -7.32 0.37 -3.41
C VAL A 51 -6.39 -0.44 -2.51
N ASP A 52 -6.66 -0.50 -1.20
CA ASP A 52 -5.91 -1.35 -0.26
C ASP A 52 -5.87 -2.81 -0.73
N HIS A 53 -7.06 -3.38 -0.98
CA HIS A 53 -7.20 -4.75 -1.47
C HIS A 53 -6.60 -4.95 -2.86
N MET A 54 -6.78 -3.98 -3.76
CA MET A 54 -6.20 -4.03 -5.11
C MET A 54 -4.68 -4.12 -5.03
N LEU A 55 -4.03 -3.26 -4.25
CA LEU A 55 -2.58 -3.26 -4.11
C LEU A 55 -2.08 -4.61 -3.57
N PHE A 56 -2.71 -5.10 -2.49
CA PHE A 56 -2.33 -6.40 -1.93
C PHE A 56 -2.52 -7.55 -2.92
N ASN A 57 -3.70 -7.67 -3.52
CA ASN A 57 -4.04 -8.80 -4.41
C ASN A 57 -3.23 -8.76 -5.71
N SER A 58 -3.11 -7.60 -6.34
CA SER A 58 -2.39 -7.45 -7.59
C SER A 58 -0.89 -7.69 -7.40
N LEU A 59 -0.27 -7.16 -6.34
CA LEU A 59 1.17 -7.30 -6.12
C LEU A 59 1.56 -8.65 -5.51
N SER A 60 0.65 -9.36 -4.84
CA SER A 60 0.89 -10.71 -4.31
C SER A 60 1.38 -11.67 -5.40
N GLY A 61 0.82 -11.59 -6.61
CA GLY A 61 1.27 -12.40 -7.75
C GLY A 61 2.70 -12.11 -8.22
N TYR A 62 3.21 -10.91 -7.93
CA TYR A 62 4.57 -10.48 -8.30
C TYR A 62 5.59 -10.69 -7.18
N VAL A 63 5.20 -11.13 -5.99
CA VAL A 63 6.11 -11.25 -4.84
C VAL A 63 7.37 -12.04 -5.20
N LYS A 64 7.22 -13.22 -5.83
CA LYS A 64 8.37 -14.04 -6.25
C LYS A 64 9.32 -13.31 -7.20
N PHE A 65 8.78 -12.51 -8.12
CA PHE A 65 9.56 -11.70 -9.05
C PHE A 65 10.27 -10.55 -8.31
N LEU A 66 9.56 -9.85 -7.43
CA LEU A 66 10.10 -8.73 -6.66
C LEU A 66 11.18 -9.16 -5.64
N THR A 67 11.17 -10.43 -5.21
CA THR A 67 12.19 -10.99 -4.33
C THR A 67 13.28 -11.77 -5.06
N SER A 68 13.20 -11.95 -6.39
CA SER A 68 14.15 -12.80 -7.13
C SER A 68 15.56 -12.22 -7.25
N GLN A 69 15.70 -10.89 -7.11
CA GLN A 69 16.98 -10.16 -7.24
C GLN A 69 17.44 -9.51 -5.91
N ASN A 70 16.76 -9.82 -4.80
CA ASN A 70 17.18 -9.42 -3.45
C ASN A 70 17.82 -10.60 -2.69
N GLN A 71 18.23 -11.64 -3.42
CA GLN A 71 19.10 -12.72 -2.94
C GLN A 71 20.54 -12.48 -3.35
#